data_AF-A0A842R306-F1
#
_entry.id   AF-A0A842R306-F1
#
_cell.length_a   1.000
_cell.length_b   1.000
_cell.length_c   1.000
_cell.angle_alpha   90.00
_cell.angle_beta   90.00
_cell.angle_gamma   90.00
#
_symmetry.space_group_name_H-M   'P 1'
#
loop_
_entity.id
_entity.type
_entity.pdbx_description
1 polymer ?
#
loop_
_entity_poly.entity_id
_entity_poly.type
_entity_poly.pdbx_seq_one_letter_code
_entity_poly.pdbx_strand_id
1 'polypeptide(L)'
;MITMAKQEDEREHESPFSQDALRAIAKEKIMWRLGVQIHFLAFLLVNVLLIVINWISNQWMIPWFVYPFSGWIIGFGAHLTIFFIYSKGIIGENKKAIILHVVISVLSSLALFNINYFSNFHVMWFIYPVIALLISDIVHFIVYKFIIKPSDTGESKSWMERKIDEELHKAKERKIGGLE
;
A
#
# COMPACT_ATOMS: atom_id res chain seq x y z
N MET A 1 50.15 17.94 9.81
CA MET A 1 49.43 17.62 8.55
C MET A 1 48.49 16.42 8.70
N ILE A 2 48.86 15.36 9.41
CA ILE A 2 48.01 14.17 9.64
C ILE A 2 46.77 14.48 10.50
N THR A 3 46.84 15.47 11.40
CA THR A 3 45.74 15.86 12.29
C THR A 3 44.60 16.62 11.61
N MET A 4 44.87 17.40 10.56
CA MET A 4 43.81 18.13 9.84
C MET A 4 43.01 17.21 8.90
N ALA A 5 43.67 16.23 8.27
CA ALA A 5 42.98 15.23 7.45
C ALA A 5 42.01 14.36 8.28
N LYS A 6 42.36 14.05 9.54
CA LYS A 6 41.47 13.31 10.45
C LYS A 6 40.25 14.13 10.91
N GLN A 7 40.39 15.44 11.05
CA GLN A 7 39.30 16.35 11.41
C GLN A 7 38.35 16.68 10.24
N GLU A 8 38.77 16.49 9.00
CA GLU A 8 37.90 16.60 7.83
C GLU A 8 37.10 15.31 7.60
N ASP A 9 37.73 14.14 7.80
CA ASP A 9 37.07 12.83 7.73
C ASP A 9 35.97 12.66 8.80
N GLU A 10 36.18 13.16 10.02
CA GLU A 10 35.15 13.16 11.07
C GLU A 10 33.98 14.13 10.80
N ARG A 11 34.14 15.12 9.91
CA ARG A 11 33.09 16.09 9.53
C ARG A 11 32.24 15.65 8.34
N GLU A 12 32.64 14.62 7.59
CA GLU A 12 31.91 14.15 6.41
C GLU A 12 30.79 13.16 6.73
N HIS A 13 30.68 12.65 7.96
CA HIS A 13 29.71 11.61 8.31
C HIS A 13 28.59 12.04 9.28
N GLU A 14 28.34 13.35 9.43
CA GLU A 14 27.13 13.82 10.10
C GLU A 14 25.95 13.79 9.11
N SER A 15 25.12 12.74 9.22
CA SER A 15 23.85 12.67 8.50
C SER A 15 23.10 14.00 8.68
N PRO A 16 22.60 14.62 7.61
CA PRO A 16 21.89 15.88 7.70
C PRO A 16 20.51 15.73 8.38
N PHE A 17 20.11 14.50 8.70
CA PHE A 17 18.92 14.17 9.47
C PHE A 17 19.24 13.96 10.95
N SER A 18 18.36 14.49 11.81
CA SER A 18 18.33 14.09 13.22
C SER A 18 18.19 12.56 13.34
N GLN A 19 18.92 11.97 14.28
CA GLN A 19 18.79 10.54 14.62
C GLN A 19 17.33 10.16 14.92
N ASP A 20 16.55 11.07 15.51
CA ASP A 20 15.13 10.84 15.79
C ASP A 20 14.27 10.79 14.52
N ALA A 21 14.61 11.57 13.50
CA ALA A 21 13.92 11.55 12.22
C ALA A 21 14.17 10.23 11.46
N LEU A 22 15.42 9.77 11.44
CA LEU A 22 15.78 8.48 10.86
C LEU A 22 15.10 7.31 11.60
N ARG A 23 15.06 7.36 12.93
CA ARG A 23 14.34 6.37 13.74
C ARG A 23 12.84 6.36 13.47
N ALA A 24 12.22 7.53 13.31
CA ALA A 24 10.80 7.63 12.99
C ALA A 24 10.47 6.98 11.63
N ILE A 25 11.27 7.30 10.60
CA ILE A 25 11.12 6.71 9.26
C ILE A 25 11.31 5.19 9.29
N ALA A 26 12.37 4.73 9.97
CA ALA A 26 12.64 3.30 10.12
C ALA A 26 11.49 2.58 10.84
N LYS A 27 10.96 3.17 11.93
CA LYS A 27 9.82 2.63 12.69
C LYS A 27 8.57 2.50 11.82
N GLU A 28 8.24 3.53 11.05
CA GLU A 28 7.05 3.52 10.21
C GLU A 28 7.13 2.44 9.12
N LYS A 29 8.28 2.34 8.44
CA LYS A 29 8.51 1.28 7.44
C LYS A 29 8.37 -0.13 8.05
N ILE A 30 8.87 -0.32 9.27
CA ILE A 30 8.72 -1.59 10.00
C ILE A 30 7.25 -1.84 10.34
N MET A 31 6.51 -0.83 10.80
CA MET A 31 5.08 -0.97 11.11
C MET A 31 4.26 -1.40 9.90
N TRP A 32 4.49 -0.79 8.73
CA TRP A 32 3.82 -1.20 7.49
C TRP A 32 4.14 -2.64 7.08
N ARG A 33 5.42 -3.03 7.15
CA ARG A 33 5.85 -4.40 6.86
C ARG A 33 5.22 -5.40 7.82
N LEU A 34 5.20 -5.08 9.12
CA LEU A 34 4.59 -5.91 10.14
C LEU A 34 3.08 -6.05 9.92
N GLY A 35 2.40 -4.96 9.55
CA GLY A 35 0.97 -4.98 9.24
C GLY A 35 0.63 -5.97 8.11
N VAL A 36 1.41 -5.96 7.01
CA VAL A 36 1.24 -6.92 5.91
C VAL A 36 1.55 -8.35 6.35
N GLN A 37 2.60 -8.56 7.15
CA GLN A 37 2.96 -9.88 7.66
C GLN A 37 1.87 -10.47 8.56
N ILE A 38 1.30 -9.68 9.46
CA ILE A 38 0.19 -10.10 10.34
C ILE A 38 -1.03 -10.47 9.50
N HIS A 39 -1.41 -9.63 8.52
CA HIS A 39 -2.55 -9.93 7.64
C HIS A 39 -2.31 -11.17 6.79
N PHE A 40 -1.09 -11.36 6.28
CA PHE A 40 -0.73 -12.57 5.54
C PHE A 40 -0.83 -13.82 6.41
N LEU A 41 -0.31 -13.76 7.65
CA LEU A 41 -0.41 -14.89 8.58
C LEU A 41 -1.87 -15.18 8.94
N ALA A 42 -2.66 -14.15 9.25
CA ALA A 42 -4.09 -14.29 9.52
C ALA A 42 -4.83 -14.89 8.31
N PHE A 43 -4.54 -14.41 7.10
CA PHE A 43 -5.06 -14.96 5.85
C PHE A 43 -4.77 -16.46 5.74
N LEU A 44 -3.53 -16.89 5.95
CA LEU A 44 -3.18 -18.31 5.87
C LEU A 44 -3.88 -19.14 6.94
N LEU A 45 -3.82 -18.72 8.21
CA LEU A 45 -4.38 -19.47 9.33
C LEU A 45 -5.90 -19.60 9.22
N VAL A 46 -6.60 -18.51 8.92
CA VAL A 46 -8.06 -18.51 8.77
C VAL A 46 -8.46 -19.40 7.59
N ASN A 47 -7.81 -19.28 6.43
CA ASN A 47 -8.19 -20.08 5.26
C ASN A 47 -7.88 -21.58 5.44
N VAL A 48 -6.76 -21.95 6.06
CA VAL A 48 -6.48 -23.34 6.43
C VAL A 48 -7.58 -23.87 7.36
N LEU A 49 -7.96 -23.10 8.39
CA LEU A 49 -9.03 -23.48 9.30
C LEU A 49 -10.36 -23.68 8.55
N LEU A 50 -10.74 -22.76 7.64
CA LEU A 50 -11.98 -22.87 6.88
C LEU A 50 -12.00 -24.10 5.97
N ILE A 51 -10.87 -24.44 5.33
CA ILE A 51 -10.73 -25.68 4.54
C ILE A 51 -10.91 -26.91 5.43
N VAL A 52 -10.30 -26.92 6.61
CA VAL A 52 -10.44 -28.03 7.58
C VAL A 52 -11.90 -28.17 8.05
N ILE A 53 -12.58 -27.07 8.35
CA ILE A 53 -14.00 -27.10 8.73
C ILE A 53 -14.85 -27.62 7.56
N ASN A 54 -14.59 -27.17 6.32
CA ASN A 54 -15.28 -27.68 5.14
C ASN A 54 -15.07 -29.19 4.96
N TRP A 55 -13.84 -29.66 5.21
CA TRP A 55 -13.48 -31.08 5.13
C TRP A 55 -14.26 -31.92 6.13
N ILE A 56 -14.25 -31.52 7.41
CA ILE A 56 -14.90 -32.27 8.50
C ILE A 56 -16.43 -32.24 8.36
N SER A 57 -16.99 -31.16 7.81
CA SER A 57 -18.44 -31.03 7.58
C SER A 57 -18.93 -31.74 6.30
N ASN A 58 -18.04 -32.38 5.54
CA ASN A 58 -18.32 -33.11 4.30
C ASN A 58 -19.08 -32.27 3.25
N GLN A 59 -18.86 -30.95 3.22
CA GLN A 59 -19.53 -30.02 2.31
C GLN A 59 -18.72 -29.85 1.01
N TRP A 60 -18.48 -30.95 0.29
CA TRP A 60 -17.66 -30.93 -0.93
C TRP A 60 -18.43 -30.55 -2.19
N MET A 61 -19.74 -30.78 -2.19
CA MET A 61 -20.61 -30.42 -3.32
C MET A 61 -20.67 -28.90 -3.50
N ILE A 62 -20.64 -28.15 -2.40
CA ILE A 62 -20.60 -26.69 -2.39
C ILE A 62 -19.53 -26.27 -1.37
N PRO A 63 -18.26 -26.11 -1.80
CA PRO A 63 -17.16 -25.79 -0.90
C PRO A 63 -17.30 -24.34 -0.40
N TRP A 64 -18.02 -24.16 0.72
CA TRP A 64 -18.39 -22.84 1.20
C TRP A 64 -17.21 -22.00 1.67
N PHE A 65 -16.05 -22.60 1.96
CA PHE A 65 -14.83 -21.87 2.30
C PHE A 65 -14.36 -20.94 1.16
N VAL A 66 -14.77 -21.20 -0.08
CA VAL A 66 -14.43 -20.37 -1.24
C VAL A 66 -14.96 -18.94 -1.11
N TYR A 67 -16.13 -18.75 -0.48
CA TYR A 67 -16.74 -17.43 -0.31
C TYR A 67 -15.88 -16.50 0.56
N PRO A 68 -15.55 -16.86 1.83
CA PRO A 68 -14.64 -16.06 2.64
C PRO A 68 -13.23 -16.01 2.03
N PHE A 69 -12.71 -17.09 1.45
CA PHE A 69 -11.39 -17.08 0.80
C PHE A 69 -11.28 -15.99 -0.27
N SER A 70 -12.29 -15.90 -1.13
CA SER A 70 -12.36 -14.89 -2.20
C SER A 70 -12.42 -13.47 -1.65
N GLY A 71 -13.20 -13.22 -0.59
CA GLY A 71 -13.25 -11.91 0.07
C GLY A 71 -11.93 -11.53 0.76
N TRP A 72 -11.27 -12.49 1.40
CA TRP A 72 -9.99 -12.29 2.08
C TRP A 72 -8.84 -11.98 1.10
N ILE A 73 -8.86 -12.54 -0.12
CA ILE A 73 -7.90 -12.18 -1.18
C ILE A 73 -7.99 -10.69 -1.52
N ILE A 74 -9.21 -10.12 -1.61
CA ILE A 74 -9.41 -8.70 -1.90
C ILE A 74 -8.76 -7.85 -0.79
N GLY A 75 -9.07 -8.16 0.48
CA GLY A 75 -8.51 -7.45 1.63
C GLY A 75 -6.98 -7.54 1.70
N PHE A 76 -6.43 -8.74 1.56
CA PHE A 76 -4.97 -8.94 1.54
C PHE A 76 -4.31 -8.19 0.38
N GLY A 77 -4.88 -8.26 -0.82
CA GLY A 77 -4.38 -7.53 -1.98
C GLY A 77 -4.43 -6.02 -1.81
N ALA A 78 -5.46 -5.48 -1.15
CA ALA A 78 -5.53 -4.07 -0.81
C ALA A 78 -4.39 -3.65 0.15
N HIS A 79 -4.17 -4.39 1.24
CA HIS A 79 -3.07 -4.11 2.18
C HIS A 79 -1.70 -4.17 1.51
N LEU A 80 -1.49 -5.17 0.66
CA LEU A 80 -0.25 -5.34 -0.09
C LEU A 80 -0.03 -4.18 -1.08
N THR A 81 -1.10 -3.72 -1.73
CA THR A 81 -1.05 -2.58 -2.65
C THR A 81 -0.70 -1.29 -1.92
N ILE A 82 -1.32 -1.01 -0.77
CA ILE A 82 -0.98 0.15 0.07
C ILE A 82 0.50 0.10 0.48
N PHE A 83 0.98 -1.05 0.91
CA PHE A 83 2.39 -1.24 1.26
C PHE A 83 3.33 -0.94 0.10
N PHE A 84 3.01 -1.39 -1.12
CA PHE A 84 3.82 -1.10 -2.31
C PHE A 84 3.76 0.36 -2.74
N ILE A 85 2.58 0.99 -2.67
CA ILE A 85 2.39 2.41 -2.93
C ILE A 85 3.30 3.23 -1.99
N TYR A 86 3.27 2.90 -0.69
CA TYR A 86 4.10 3.54 0.32
C TYR A 86 5.59 3.27 0.09
N SER A 87 5.97 2.01 -0.17
CA SER A 87 7.36 1.62 -0.38
C SER A 87 7.99 2.23 -1.63
N LYS A 88 7.19 2.50 -2.66
CA LYS A 88 7.62 3.19 -3.89
C LYS A 88 7.56 4.72 -3.76
N GLY A 89 7.11 5.25 -2.63
CA GLY A 89 6.97 6.69 -2.41
C GLY A 89 6.00 7.34 -3.37
N ILE A 90 4.91 6.68 -3.77
CA ILE A 90 3.88 7.32 -4.61
C ILE A 90 3.15 8.36 -3.77
N ILE A 91 3.15 9.62 -4.22
CA ILE A 91 2.82 10.77 -3.38
C ILE A 91 1.38 11.24 -3.56
N GLY A 92 0.95 11.39 -4.81
CA GLY A 92 -0.36 11.97 -5.13
C GLY A 92 -1.53 11.11 -4.64
N GLU A 93 -2.35 11.65 -3.73
CA GLU A 93 -3.55 10.98 -3.19
C GLU A 93 -4.47 10.45 -4.29
N ASN A 94 -4.66 11.24 -5.35
CA ASN A 94 -5.48 10.82 -6.49
C ASN A 94 -4.89 9.62 -7.23
N LYS A 95 -3.56 9.58 -7.38
CA LYS A 95 -2.85 8.46 -8.00
C LYS A 95 -2.94 7.20 -7.14
N LYS A 96 -2.79 7.34 -5.81
CA LYS A 96 -3.00 6.24 -4.85
C LYS A 96 -4.42 5.70 -4.95
N ALA A 97 -5.41 6.58 -4.98
CA ALA A 97 -6.82 6.22 -5.07
C ALA A 97 -7.14 5.46 -6.37
N ILE A 98 -6.63 5.93 -7.51
CA ILE A 98 -6.81 5.25 -8.81
C ILE A 98 -6.15 3.87 -8.82
N ILE A 99 -4.90 3.76 -8.33
CA ILE A 99 -4.22 2.46 -8.23
C ILE A 99 -5.02 1.49 -7.35
N LEU A 100 -5.51 1.96 -6.20
CA LEU A 100 -6.33 1.15 -5.30
C LEU A 100 -7.64 0.72 -5.93
N HIS A 101 -8.36 1.63 -6.61
CA HIS A 101 -9.60 1.29 -7.30
C HIS A 101 -9.38 0.20 -8.33
N VAL A 102 -8.42 0.39 -9.23
CA VAL A 102 -8.13 -0.60 -10.29
C VAL A 102 -7.75 -1.95 -9.69
N VAL A 103 -6.89 -1.99 -8.67
CA VAL A 103 -6.50 -3.27 -8.05
C VAL A 103 -7.69 -3.93 -7.35
N ILE A 104 -8.47 -3.19 -6.56
CA ILE A 104 -9.65 -3.72 -5.87
C ILE A 104 -10.69 -4.21 -6.87
N SER A 105 -10.94 -3.48 -7.97
CA SER A 105 -11.87 -3.87 -9.03
C SER A 105 -11.43 -5.17 -9.72
N VAL A 106 -10.14 -5.33 -10.04
CA VAL A 106 -9.60 -6.57 -10.62
C VAL A 106 -9.74 -7.74 -9.64
N LEU A 107 -9.33 -7.56 -8.38
CA LEU A 107 -9.43 -8.62 -7.36
C LEU A 107 -10.88 -9.00 -7.07
N SER A 108 -11.79 -8.01 -7.02
CA SER A 108 -13.22 -8.23 -6.84
C SER A 108 -13.82 -8.97 -8.02
N SER A 109 -13.41 -8.65 -9.26
CA SER A 109 -13.85 -9.37 -10.46
C SER A 109 -13.43 -10.83 -10.45
N LEU A 110 -12.17 -11.10 -10.05
CA LEU A 110 -11.67 -12.48 -9.88
C LEU A 110 -12.40 -13.22 -8.76
N ALA A 111 -12.66 -12.56 -7.64
CA ALA A 111 -13.43 -13.12 -6.53
C ALA A 111 -14.86 -13.49 -6.95
N LEU A 112 -15.55 -12.59 -7.65
CA LEU A 112 -16.91 -12.82 -8.13
C LEU A 112 -16.96 -13.94 -9.18
N PHE A 113 -15.98 -13.99 -10.09
CA PHE A 113 -15.83 -15.11 -11.03
C PHE A 113 -15.64 -16.44 -10.29
N ASN A 114 -14.76 -16.48 -9.29
CA ASN A 114 -14.52 -17.67 -8.47
C ASN A 114 -15.80 -18.12 -7.76
N ILE A 115 -16.50 -17.20 -7.10
CA ILE A 115 -17.80 -17.48 -6.46
C ILE A 115 -18.81 -18.03 -7.48
N ASN A 116 -18.91 -17.44 -8.68
CA ASN A 116 -19.79 -17.91 -9.73
C ASN A 116 -19.46 -19.34 -10.17
N TYR A 117 -18.16 -19.65 -10.33
CA TYR A 117 -17.67 -20.96 -10.75
C TYR A 117 -18.10 -22.07 -9.78
N PHE A 118 -18.02 -21.81 -8.46
CA PHE A 118 -18.38 -22.81 -7.44
C PHE A 118 -19.85 -22.80 -7.03
N SER A 119 -20.62 -21.75 -7.34
CA SER A 119 -22.05 -21.68 -6.97
C SER A 119 -22.97 -22.13 -8.11
N ASN A 120 -22.80 -21.58 -9.30
CA ASN A 120 -23.65 -21.87 -10.46
C ASN A 120 -22.96 -21.42 -11.75
N PHE A 121 -22.13 -22.29 -12.32
CA PHE A 121 -21.36 -21.96 -13.53
C PHE A 121 -22.25 -21.67 -14.76
N HIS A 122 -23.50 -22.14 -14.78
CA HIS A 122 -24.40 -21.95 -15.92
C HIS A 122 -24.97 -20.54 -16.02
N VAL A 123 -25.05 -19.83 -14.90
CA VAL A 123 -25.53 -18.44 -14.86
C VAL A 123 -24.34 -17.55 -14.59
N MET A 124 -23.91 -16.77 -15.58
CA MET A 124 -22.79 -15.83 -15.46
C MET A 124 -23.20 -14.53 -14.76
N TRP A 125 -23.83 -14.63 -13.59
CA TRP A 125 -24.36 -13.47 -12.87
C TRP A 125 -23.25 -12.50 -12.46
N PHE A 126 -22.01 -12.99 -12.28
CA PHE A 126 -20.86 -12.15 -11.94
C PHE A 126 -20.56 -11.06 -12.99
N ILE A 127 -21.00 -11.21 -14.23
CA ILE A 127 -20.76 -10.23 -15.29
C ILE A 127 -21.41 -8.88 -14.97
N TYR A 128 -22.60 -8.87 -14.37
CA TYR A 128 -23.31 -7.63 -14.04
C TYR A 128 -22.52 -6.72 -13.08
N PRO A 129 -22.08 -7.18 -11.89
CA PRO A 129 -21.25 -6.36 -11.01
C PRO A 129 -19.87 -6.07 -11.62
N VAL A 130 -19.27 -6.97 -12.41
CA VAL A 130 -17.99 -6.69 -13.08
C VAL A 130 -18.12 -5.53 -14.08
N ILE A 131 -19.16 -5.51 -14.90
CA ILE A 131 -19.41 -4.38 -15.82
C ILE A 131 -19.61 -3.08 -15.03
N ALA A 132 -20.37 -3.12 -13.93
CA ALA A 132 -20.56 -1.95 -13.08
C ALA A 132 -19.24 -1.43 -12.48
N LEU A 133 -18.37 -2.32 -12.02
CA LEU A 133 -17.03 -1.98 -11.52
C LEU A 133 -16.16 -1.35 -12.62
N LEU A 134 -16.16 -1.93 -13.83
CA LEU A 134 -15.40 -1.40 -14.97
C LEU A 134 -15.89 0.01 -15.36
N ILE A 135 -17.20 0.23 -15.38
CA ILE A 135 -17.78 1.55 -15.63
C ILE A 135 -17.34 2.54 -14.54
N SER A 136 -17.38 2.13 -13.26
CA SER A 136 -16.90 2.94 -12.15
C SER A 136 -15.43 3.34 -12.32
N ASP A 137 -14.55 2.42 -12.69
CA ASP A 137 -13.12 2.69 -12.91
C ASP A 137 -12.91 3.66 -14.08
N ILE A 138 -13.66 3.50 -15.18
CA ILE A 138 -13.61 4.43 -16.33
C ILE A 138 -14.02 5.83 -15.89
N VAL A 139 -15.10 5.97 -15.11
CA VAL A 139 -15.55 7.26 -14.59
C VAL A 139 -14.49 7.89 -13.69
N HIS A 140 -13.92 7.14 -12.75
CA HIS A 140 -12.85 7.63 -11.87
C HIS A 140 -11.62 8.07 -12.66
N PHE A 141 -11.24 7.33 -13.71
CA PHE A 141 -10.13 7.70 -14.58
C PHE A 141 -10.41 8.99 -15.37
N ILE A 142 -11.63 9.15 -15.89
CA ILE A 142 -12.05 10.38 -16.58
C ILE A 142 -12.01 11.57 -15.61
N VAL A 143 -12.58 11.44 -14.42
CA VAL A 143 -12.56 12.48 -13.38
C VAL A 143 -11.11 12.85 -13.02
N TYR A 144 -10.26 11.86 -12.78
CA TYR A 144 -8.84 12.06 -12.49
C TYR A 144 -8.12 12.82 -13.59
N LYS A 145 -8.36 12.47 -14.86
CA LYS A 145 -7.65 13.06 -16.00
C LYS A 145 -8.14 14.46 -16.36
N PHE A 146 -9.44 14.73 -16.26
CA PHE A 146 -10.06 15.94 -16.83
C PHE A 146 -10.52 16.96 -15.80
N ILE A 147 -10.87 16.54 -14.59
CA ILE A 147 -11.39 17.45 -13.55
C ILE A 147 -10.29 17.79 -12.56
N ILE A 148 -9.56 16.79 -12.10
CA ILE A 148 -8.49 16.99 -11.14
C ILE A 148 -7.25 17.45 -11.92
N LYS A 149 -7.07 18.77 -12.05
CA LYS A 149 -5.81 19.30 -12.58
C LYS A 149 -4.67 18.75 -11.72
N PRO A 150 -3.65 18.11 -12.31
CA PRO A 150 -2.40 17.88 -11.59
C PRO A 150 -1.94 19.26 -11.12
N SER A 151 -1.91 19.44 -9.81
CA SER A 151 -1.53 20.70 -9.19
C SER A 151 -0.17 21.14 -9.74
N ASP A 152 -0.12 22.28 -10.45
CA ASP A 152 1.12 22.89 -10.96
C ASP A 152 2.09 23.27 -9.82
N THR A 153 1.59 23.36 -8.58
CA THR A 153 2.43 23.23 -7.40
C THR A 153 2.77 21.75 -7.25
N GLY A 154 3.87 21.33 -7.89
CA GLY A 154 4.26 19.94 -8.12
C GLY A 154 3.90 19.00 -6.97
N GLU A 155 3.32 17.83 -7.31
CA GLU A 155 2.89 16.74 -6.42
C GLU A 155 3.48 16.91 -5.03
N SER A 156 2.69 17.48 -4.11
CA SER A 156 3.16 17.94 -2.82
C SER A 156 4.00 16.84 -2.19
N LYS A 157 5.32 17.08 -2.10
CA LYS A 157 6.35 16.12 -1.69
C LYS A 157 5.83 15.03 -0.77
N SER A 158 6.29 13.79 -0.97
CA SER A 158 5.92 12.63 -0.14
C SER A 158 5.89 13.07 1.31
N TRP A 159 4.94 12.62 2.13
CA TRP A 159 4.98 12.95 3.56
C TRP A 159 6.39 12.72 4.14
N MET A 160 7.09 11.68 3.66
CA MET A 160 8.47 11.39 4.00
C MET A 160 9.47 12.42 3.44
N GLU A 161 9.31 12.87 2.20
CA GLU A 161 10.13 13.95 1.62
C GLU A 161 9.90 15.28 2.33
N ARG A 162 8.67 15.64 2.69
CA ARG A 162 8.37 16.84 3.50
C ARG A 162 9.07 16.78 4.85
N LYS A 163 8.99 15.64 5.53
CA LYS A 163 9.72 15.38 6.79
C LYS A 163 11.23 15.47 6.59
N ILE A 164 11.75 14.94 5.48
CA ILE A 164 13.14 15.04 5.09
C ILE A 164 13.54 16.51 4.91
N ASP A 165 12.77 17.31 4.16
CA ASP A 165 13.07 18.72 3.93
C ASP A 165 12.98 19.56 5.21
N GLU A 166 11.97 19.31 6.05
CA GLU A 166 11.80 19.98 7.34
C GLU A 166 13.03 19.75 8.23
N GLU A 167 13.57 18.52 8.25
CA GLU A 167 14.77 18.20 9.01
C GLU A 167 16.05 18.75 8.35
N LEU A 168 16.15 18.74 7.02
CA LEU A 168 17.24 19.39 6.28
C LEU A 168 17.26 20.91 6.55
N HIS A 169 16.09 21.55 6.59
CA HIS A 169 15.97 22.97 6.90
C HIS A 169 16.46 23.29 8.32
N LYS A 170 15.99 22.53 9.32
CA LYS A 170 16.45 22.66 10.72
C LYS A 170 17.95 22.42 10.87
N ALA A 171 18.51 21.44 10.15
CA ALA A 171 19.94 21.16 10.17
C ALA A 171 20.74 22.35 9.59
N LYS A 172 20.23 22.97 8.52
CA LYS A 172 20.82 24.17 7.92
C LYS A 172 20.79 25.37 8.88
N GLU A 173 19.67 25.59 9.55
CA GLU A 173 19.53 26.68 10.54
C GLU A 173 20.48 26.52 11.73
N ARG A 174 20.59 25.29 12.29
CA ARG A 174 21.54 25.00 13.40
C ARG A 174 23.00 25.27 13.00
N LYS A 175 23.37 24.93 11.77
CA LYS A 175 24.74 25.14 11.27
C LYS A 175 25.07 26.63 11.08
N ILE A 176 24.08 27.46 10.75
CA ILE A 176 24.23 28.90 10.59
C ILE A 176 24.28 29.59 11.96
N GLY A 177 23.38 29.21 12.89
CA GLY A 177 23.34 29.81 14.24
C GLY A 177 24.47 29.40 15.18
N GLY A 178 25.25 28.36 14.86
CA GLY A 178 26.45 27.96 15.61
C GLY A 178 27.76 28.61 15.12
N LEU A 179 27.69 29.51 14.13
CA LEU A 179 28.83 30.25 13.59
C LEU A 179 28.92 31.70 14.09
N GLU A 180 28.01 32.12 14.97
CA GLU A 180 28.03 33.40 15.72
C GLU A 180 28.53 33.19 17.15
#